data_AF-A0A818JE54-F1
#
_entry.id   AF-A0A818JE54-F1
#
_cell.length_a   1.000
_cell.length_b   1.000
_cell.length_c   1.000
_cell.angle_alpha   90.00
_cell.angle_beta   90.00
_cell.angle_gamma   90.00
#
_symmetry.space_group_name_H-M   'P 1'
#
loop_
_entity.id
_entity.type
_entity.pdbx_description
1 polymer ?
#
loop_
_entity_poly.entity_id
_entity_poly.type
_entity_poly.pdbx_seq_one_letter_code
_entity_poly.pdbx_strand_id
1 'polypeptide(L)'
;PGDTGVLLRKMLDDEHHLNNIPFKKENTFCFDSESFRYLVARKCGIDFDEYQKPDYIVSWNTSVTESIRLLKFIQICKPYNLEELLSLRKATLDILMLARPLMETLRLIVYNWKLNEAKLILNHMVLNSNSIDIEMCTNCAQMNVVEVGPFWLTQYQPSILNNNTNQHNSCPTNGQHFLIEFNVTYEFVSLPAGLKNERW
;
A
#
# COMPACT_ATOMS: atom_id res chain seq x y z
N PRO A 1 -25.13 -29.75 -1.38
CA PRO A 1 -23.99 -28.81 -1.41
C PRO A 1 -22.81 -29.35 -0.57
N GLY A 2 -21.86 -30.05 -1.19
CA GLY A 2 -21.05 -31.04 -0.45
C GLY A 2 -19.53 -30.95 -0.52
N ASP A 3 -18.95 -30.41 -1.60
CA ASP A 3 -17.53 -30.66 -1.88
C ASP A 3 -16.56 -29.65 -1.26
N THR A 4 -16.98 -28.41 -1.06
CA THR A 4 -16.11 -27.34 -0.52
C THR A 4 -15.69 -27.61 0.92
N GLY A 5 -16.54 -28.25 1.72
CA GLY A 5 -16.24 -28.53 3.13
C GLY A 5 -15.09 -29.52 3.31
N VAL A 6 -14.98 -30.51 2.43
CA VAL A 6 -13.89 -31.50 2.45
C VAL A 6 -12.58 -30.84 2.03
N LEU A 7 -12.61 -30.02 0.98
CA LEU A 7 -11.45 -29.28 0.50
C LEU A 7 -10.93 -28.28 1.56
N LEU A 8 -11.83 -27.55 2.21
CA LEU A 8 -11.48 -26.61 3.29
C LEU A 8 -10.85 -27.32 4.47
N ARG A 9 -11.38 -28.49 4.86
CA ARG A 9 -10.79 -29.29 5.94
C ARG A 9 -9.37 -29.72 5.58
N LYS A 10 -9.17 -30.25 4.37
CA LYS A 10 -7.84 -30.65 3.89
C LYS A 10 -6.87 -29.47 3.88
N MET A 11 -7.30 -28.30 3.41
CA MET A 11 -6.47 -27.09 3.40
C MET A 11 -6.07 -26.64 4.81
N LEU A 12 -6.97 -26.76 5.78
CA LEU A 12 -6.67 -26.44 7.19
C LEU A 12 -5.71 -27.46 7.82
N ASP A 13 -5.78 -28.73 7.42
CA ASP A 13 -4.90 -29.80 7.90
C ASP A 13 -3.50 -29.75 7.26
N ASP A 14 -3.40 -29.33 5.99
CA ASP A 14 -2.15 -29.27 5.21
C ASP A 14 -1.27 -28.06 5.61
N GLU A 15 -1.86 -26.96 6.10
CA GLU A 15 -1.16 -25.73 6.46
C GLU A 15 -0.87 -25.64 7.96
N HIS A 16 0.38 -25.93 8.37
CA HIS A 16 0.80 -25.97 9.77
C HIS A 16 0.48 -24.71 10.60
N HIS A 17 0.41 -23.54 9.95
CA HIS A 17 0.08 -22.27 10.59
C HIS A 17 -1.43 -22.11 10.87
N LEU A 18 -2.27 -22.88 10.18
CA LEU A 18 -3.73 -22.85 10.27
C LEU A 18 -4.31 -23.95 11.16
N ASN A 19 -3.49 -24.89 11.64
CA ASN A 19 -3.88 -26.00 12.53
C ASN A 19 -4.65 -25.57 13.79
N ASN A 20 -4.56 -24.31 14.19
CA ASN A 20 -5.27 -23.75 15.35
C ASN A 20 -6.68 -23.24 15.02
N ILE A 21 -7.09 -23.22 13.75
CA ILE A 21 -8.44 -22.80 13.35
C ILE A 21 -9.35 -24.03 13.40
N PRO A 22 -10.28 -24.11 14.36
CA PRO A 22 -11.19 -25.24 14.43
C PRO A 22 -12.08 -25.28 13.18
N PHE A 23 -12.40 -26.46 12.65
CA PHE A 23 -13.42 -26.60 11.59
C PHE A 23 -14.63 -27.33 12.16
N LYS A 24 -15.48 -26.59 12.88
CA LYS A 24 -16.66 -27.11 13.56
C LYS A 24 -17.93 -26.42 13.08
N LYS A 25 -19.09 -26.98 13.43
CA LYS A 25 -20.38 -26.42 13.01
C LYS A 25 -20.55 -24.99 13.50
N GLU A 26 -20.04 -24.65 14.68
CA GLU A 26 -20.24 -23.35 15.32
C GLU A 26 -19.56 -22.21 14.55
N ASN A 27 -18.45 -22.49 13.85
CA ASN A 27 -17.64 -21.49 13.17
C ASN A 27 -17.51 -21.74 11.65
N THR A 28 -18.28 -22.69 11.11
CA THR A 28 -18.40 -22.95 9.67
C THR A 28 -19.75 -22.44 9.19
N PHE A 29 -19.77 -21.58 8.17
CA PHE A 29 -21.00 -20.97 7.62
C PHE A 29 -21.12 -21.29 6.13
N CYS A 30 -22.27 -21.79 5.70
CA CYS A 30 -22.47 -22.31 4.35
C CYS A 30 -23.44 -21.41 3.58
N PHE A 31 -22.92 -20.67 2.60
CA PHE A 31 -23.74 -19.83 1.74
C PHE A 31 -24.05 -20.55 0.44
N ASP A 32 -25.31 -20.54 0.06
CA ASP A 32 -25.71 -21.03 -1.25
C ASP A 32 -25.77 -19.88 -2.26
N SER A 33 -25.16 -20.09 -3.41
CA SER A 33 -24.96 -19.09 -4.46
C SER A 33 -26.16 -18.95 -5.40
N GLU A 34 -27.10 -19.89 -5.37
CA GLU A 34 -28.28 -19.87 -6.24
C GLU A 34 -29.16 -18.63 -5.99
N SER A 35 -29.31 -18.25 -4.73
CA SER A 35 -30.05 -17.03 -4.35
C SER A 35 -29.43 -15.74 -4.92
N PHE A 36 -28.10 -15.61 -4.91
CA PHE A 36 -27.40 -14.47 -5.51
C PHE A 36 -27.51 -14.48 -7.04
N ARG A 37 -27.39 -15.65 -7.66
CA ARG A 37 -27.57 -15.81 -9.12
C ARG A 37 -28.96 -15.40 -9.57
N TYR A 38 -29.99 -15.80 -8.83
CA TYR A 38 -31.37 -15.40 -9.09
C TYR A 38 -31.55 -13.87 -9.07
N LEU A 39 -30.99 -13.19 -8.04
CA LEU A 39 -31.06 -11.73 -7.94
C LEU A 39 -30.37 -11.01 -9.10
N VAL A 40 -29.20 -11.48 -9.51
CA VAL A 40 -28.44 -10.91 -10.64
C VAL A 40 -29.21 -11.11 -11.95
N ALA A 41 -29.70 -12.31 -12.20
CA ALA A 41 -30.45 -12.63 -13.41
C ALA A 41 -31.76 -11.81 -13.51
N ARG A 42 -32.49 -11.64 -12.40
CA ARG A 42 -33.66 -10.74 -12.32
C ARG A 42 -33.28 -9.29 -12.64
N LYS A 43 -32.14 -8.80 -12.16
CA LYS A 43 -31.63 -7.45 -12.48
C LYS A 43 -31.30 -7.30 -13.97
N CYS A 44 -30.85 -8.37 -14.62
CA CYS A 44 -30.56 -8.42 -16.04
C CYS A 44 -31.80 -8.70 -16.93
N GLY A 45 -33.00 -8.79 -16.35
CA GLY A 45 -34.24 -9.06 -17.09
C GLY A 45 -34.38 -10.50 -17.58
N ILE A 46 -33.67 -11.44 -16.96
CA ILE A 46 -33.80 -12.87 -17.24
C ILE A 46 -34.92 -13.43 -16.35
N ASP A 47 -35.93 -14.02 -16.98
CA ASP A 47 -37.03 -14.69 -16.29
C ASP A 47 -36.72 -16.16 -16.03
N PHE A 48 -37.16 -16.65 -14.88
CA PHE A 48 -37.02 -18.04 -14.46
C PHE A 48 -38.38 -18.73 -14.44
N ASP A 49 -38.38 -20.02 -14.76
CA ASP A 49 -39.56 -20.86 -14.73
C ASP A 49 -40.12 -21.00 -13.29
N GLU A 50 -41.45 -21.14 -13.17
CA GLU A 50 -42.14 -21.26 -11.87
C GLU A 50 -41.65 -22.49 -11.08
N TYR A 51 -41.17 -23.52 -11.77
CA TYR A 51 -40.64 -24.73 -11.14
C TYR A 51 -39.30 -24.52 -10.41
N GLN A 52 -38.50 -23.52 -10.78
CA GLN A 52 -37.18 -23.26 -10.19
C GLN A 52 -37.21 -22.24 -9.04
N LYS A 53 -38.27 -21.42 -8.98
CA LYS A 53 -38.44 -20.40 -7.93
C LYS A 53 -38.40 -20.95 -6.49
N PRO A 54 -39.01 -22.12 -6.18
CA PRO A 54 -38.95 -22.68 -4.83
C PRO A 54 -37.51 -22.92 -4.35
N ASP A 55 -36.64 -23.43 -5.22
CA ASP A 55 -35.25 -23.73 -4.89
C ASP A 55 -34.46 -22.44 -4.58
N TYR A 56 -34.71 -21.36 -5.33
CA TYR A 56 -34.11 -20.05 -5.05
C TYR A 56 -34.59 -19.46 -3.72
N ILE A 57 -35.86 -19.66 -3.36
CA ILE A 57 -36.42 -19.22 -2.08
C ILE A 57 -35.77 -20.00 -0.91
N VAL A 58 -35.65 -21.32 -1.05
CA VAL A 58 -34.97 -22.16 -0.04
C VAL A 58 -33.52 -21.72 0.12
N SER A 59 -32.80 -21.55 -0.99
CA SER A 59 -31.42 -21.05 -1.02
C SER A 59 -31.27 -19.70 -0.31
N TRP A 60 -32.19 -18.76 -0.58
CA TRP A 60 -32.21 -17.44 0.05
C TRP A 60 -32.39 -17.54 1.57
N ASN A 61 -33.38 -18.32 2.02
CA ASN A 61 -33.65 -18.50 3.44
C ASN A 61 -32.47 -19.13 4.18
N THR A 62 -31.79 -20.10 3.57
CA THR A 62 -30.57 -20.68 4.12
C THR A 62 -29.46 -19.63 4.23
N SER A 63 -29.17 -18.89 3.16
CA SER A 63 -28.12 -17.86 3.16
C SER A 63 -28.40 -16.73 4.17
N VAL A 64 -29.66 -16.32 4.34
CA VAL A 64 -30.05 -15.32 5.36
C VAL A 64 -29.81 -15.87 6.78
N THR A 65 -30.24 -17.11 7.03
CA THR A 65 -30.06 -17.76 8.34
C THR A 65 -28.58 -17.88 8.69
N GLU A 66 -27.76 -18.31 7.73
CA GLU A 66 -26.32 -18.45 7.90
C GLU A 66 -25.61 -17.11 8.07
N SER A 67 -26.07 -16.06 7.39
CA SER A 67 -25.58 -14.68 7.58
C SER A 67 -25.84 -14.17 9.00
N ILE A 68 -27.05 -14.39 9.52
CA ILE A 68 -27.40 -14.01 10.89
C ILE A 68 -26.54 -14.80 11.89
N ARG A 69 -26.31 -16.09 11.63
CA ARG A 69 -25.45 -16.95 12.46
C ARG A 69 -24.00 -16.45 12.49
N LEU A 70 -23.47 -16.06 11.33
CA LEU A 70 -22.14 -15.46 11.20
C LEU A 70 -22.04 -14.17 12.00
N LEU A 71 -22.99 -13.24 11.87
CA LEU A 71 -22.98 -11.99 12.60
C LEU A 71 -23.02 -12.19 14.12
N LYS A 72 -23.87 -13.12 14.60
CA LYS A 72 -23.93 -13.50 16.02
C LYS A 72 -22.61 -14.11 16.51
N PHE A 73 -21.97 -14.93 15.69
CA PHE A 73 -20.67 -15.51 16.00
C PHE A 73 -19.58 -14.43 16.12
N ILE A 74 -19.53 -13.48 15.17
CA ILE A 74 -18.58 -12.36 15.18
C ILE A 74 -18.76 -11.51 16.45
N GLN A 75 -20.00 -11.25 16.89
CA GLN A 75 -20.28 -10.48 18.10
C GLN A 75 -19.71 -11.11 19.38
N ILE A 76 -19.60 -12.44 19.43
CA ILE A 76 -19.08 -13.18 20.60
C ILE A 76 -17.55 -13.32 20.54
N CYS A 77 -16.96 -13.19 19.35
CA CYS A 77 -15.53 -13.30 19.18
C CYS A 77 -14.81 -12.14 19.88
N LYS A 78 -13.76 -12.48 20.64
CA LYS A 78 -12.87 -11.47 21.21
C LYS A 78 -12.22 -10.69 20.04
N PRO A 79 -12.28 -9.36 20.02
CA PRO A 79 -11.57 -8.59 19.02
C PRO A 79 -10.08 -8.94 19.10
N TYR A 80 -9.52 -9.32 17.96
CA TYR A 80 -8.08 -9.53 17.86
C TYR A 80 -7.35 -8.21 18.13
N ASN A 81 -6.24 -8.25 18.87
CA ASN A 81 -5.48 -7.03 19.17
C ASN A 81 -4.78 -6.54 17.90
N LEU A 82 -5.44 -5.64 17.18
CA LEU A 82 -4.89 -5.05 15.96
C LEU A 82 -3.69 -4.13 16.25
N GLU A 83 -3.51 -3.66 17.49
CA GLU A 83 -2.42 -2.74 17.84
C GLU A 83 -1.03 -3.36 17.61
N GLU A 84 -0.87 -4.65 17.90
CA GLU A 84 0.39 -5.37 17.67
C GLU A 84 0.69 -5.58 16.17
N LEU A 85 -0.36 -5.83 15.37
CA LEU A 85 -0.20 -6.00 13.91
C LEU A 85 0.06 -4.64 13.24
N LEU A 86 -0.61 -3.59 13.71
CA LEU A 86 -0.40 -2.22 13.27
C LEU A 86 1.00 -1.74 13.63
N SER A 87 1.53 -2.08 14.80
CA SER A 87 2.88 -1.67 15.21
C SER A 87 3.97 -2.34 14.37
N LEU A 88 3.87 -3.64 14.10
CA LEU A 88 4.81 -4.35 13.23
C LEU A 88 4.74 -3.87 11.78
N ARG A 89 3.52 -3.70 11.26
CA ARG A 89 3.32 -3.17 9.91
C ARG A 89 3.81 -1.74 9.80
N LYS A 90 3.57 -0.91 10.81
CA LYS A 90 4.09 0.45 10.86
C LYS A 90 5.62 0.45 10.92
N ALA A 91 6.23 -0.35 11.80
CA ALA A 91 7.68 -0.44 11.90
C ALA A 91 8.33 -0.90 10.57
N THR A 92 7.72 -1.87 9.88
CA THR A 92 8.20 -2.30 8.55
C THR A 92 8.07 -1.20 7.50
N LEU A 93 6.97 -0.43 7.50
CA LEU A 93 6.83 0.75 6.65
C LEU A 93 7.85 1.83 6.98
N ASP A 94 8.05 2.14 8.27
CA ASP A 94 9.04 3.12 8.73
C ASP A 94 10.45 2.73 8.26
N ILE A 95 10.84 1.47 8.42
CA ILE A 95 12.14 0.95 7.94
C ILE A 95 12.27 1.11 6.41
N LEU A 96 11.23 0.78 5.66
CA LEU A 96 11.23 0.94 4.20
C LEU A 96 11.35 2.41 3.78
N MET A 97 10.67 3.31 4.51
CA MET A 97 10.75 4.76 4.26
C MET A 97 12.13 5.35 4.58
N LEU A 98 12.88 4.78 5.54
CA LEU A 98 14.25 5.19 5.85
C LEU A 98 15.26 4.90 4.74
N ALA A 99 15.00 3.93 3.86
CA ALA A 99 15.92 3.57 2.78
C ALA A 99 16.22 4.77 1.86
N ARG A 100 15.21 5.58 1.55
CA ARG A 100 15.36 6.76 0.68
C ARG A 100 16.29 7.83 1.28
N PRO A 101 16.04 8.42 2.46
CA PRO A 101 16.94 9.43 3.03
C PRO A 101 18.36 8.90 3.25
N LEU A 102 18.53 7.61 3.59
CA LEU A 102 19.86 6.98 3.67
C LEU A 102 20.58 6.98 2.31
N MET A 103 19.90 6.61 1.23
CA MET A 103 20.50 6.64 -0.10
C MET A 103 20.84 8.07 -0.57
N GLU A 104 19.98 9.04 -0.28
CA GLU A 104 20.20 10.46 -0.61
C GLU A 104 21.41 11.03 0.15
N THR A 105 21.56 10.71 1.44
CA THR A 105 22.72 11.14 2.24
C THR A 105 24.02 10.47 1.79
N LEU A 106 24.00 9.17 1.49
CA LEU A 106 25.14 8.45 0.91
C LEU A 106 25.57 9.07 -0.42
N ARG A 107 24.59 9.39 -1.28
CA ARG A 107 24.84 10.05 -2.55
C ARG A 107 25.51 11.42 -2.36
N LEU A 108 25.04 12.22 -1.41
CA LEU A 108 25.65 13.51 -1.07
C LEU A 108 27.11 13.36 -0.61
N ILE A 109 27.39 12.37 0.24
CA ILE A 109 28.75 12.07 0.72
C ILE A 109 29.68 11.76 -0.45
N VAL A 110 29.24 10.90 -1.38
CA VAL A 110 30.04 10.53 -2.56
C VAL A 110 30.32 11.74 -3.46
N TYR A 111 29.32 12.60 -3.68
CA TYR A 111 29.52 13.80 -4.49
C TYR A 111 30.49 14.79 -3.86
N ASN A 112 30.36 15.06 -2.56
CA ASN A 112 31.28 15.94 -1.85
C ASN A 112 32.69 15.36 -1.78
N TRP A 113 32.82 14.04 -1.66
CA TRP A 113 34.11 13.37 -1.76
C TRP A 113 34.75 13.56 -3.15
N LYS A 114 33.97 13.44 -4.22
CA LYS A 114 34.46 13.68 -5.60
C LYS A 114 34.88 15.12 -5.85
N LEU A 115 34.15 16.09 -5.32
CA LEU A 115 34.54 17.52 -5.39
C LEU A 115 35.87 17.75 -4.67
N ASN A 116 36.06 17.13 -3.51
CA ASN A 116 37.31 17.21 -2.76
C ASN A 116 38.48 16.56 -3.50
N GLU A 117 38.28 15.39 -4.12
CA GLU A 117 39.27 14.72 -4.97
C GLU A 117 39.71 15.61 -6.15
N ALA A 118 38.76 16.34 -6.74
CA ALA A 118 39.02 17.33 -7.80
C ALA A 118 39.65 18.65 -7.30
N LYS A 119 40.00 18.75 -6.00
CA LYS A 119 40.54 19.94 -5.33
C LYS A 119 39.61 21.16 -5.34
N LEU A 120 38.32 20.95 -5.55
CA LEU A 120 37.28 21.99 -5.48
C LEU A 120 36.78 22.15 -4.03
N ILE A 121 37.70 22.40 -3.09
CA ILE A 121 37.42 22.36 -1.63
C ILE A 121 36.43 23.46 -1.19
N LEU A 122 36.35 24.56 -1.94
CA LEU A 122 35.39 25.64 -1.69
C LEU A 122 33.97 25.30 -2.16
N ASN A 123 33.81 24.20 -2.91
CA ASN A 123 32.55 23.78 -3.50
C ASN A 123 32.02 22.56 -2.77
N HIS A 124 30.76 22.61 -2.38
CA HIS A 124 30.08 21.45 -1.80
C HIS A 124 28.62 21.42 -2.24
N MET A 125 28.09 20.21 -2.32
CA MET A 125 26.67 19.99 -2.48
C MET A 125 25.98 19.93 -1.12
N VAL A 126 24.83 20.56 -1.05
CA VAL A 126 23.92 20.56 0.10
C VAL A 126 22.60 19.91 -0.32
N LEU A 127 22.01 19.16 0.61
CA LEU A 127 20.72 18.52 0.44
C LEU A 127 19.67 19.32 1.20
N ASN A 128 18.66 19.82 0.51
CA ASN A 128 17.53 20.52 1.11
C ASN A 128 16.28 19.63 1.01
N SER A 129 15.58 19.49 2.13
CA SER A 129 14.32 18.76 2.22
C SER A 129 13.17 19.74 2.33
N ASN A 130 12.27 19.71 1.35
CA ASN A 130 11.07 20.52 1.35
C ASN A 130 9.86 19.61 1.57
N SER A 131 9.10 19.84 2.65
CA SER A 131 7.82 19.16 2.84
C SER A 131 6.89 19.50 1.69
N ILE A 132 6.23 18.50 1.12
CA ILE A 132 5.24 18.71 0.07
C ILE A 132 3.86 18.57 0.72
N ASP A 133 2.98 19.51 0.45
CA ASP A 133 1.57 19.43 0.89
C ASP A 133 0.78 18.33 0.15
N ILE A 134 1.41 17.67 -0.82
CA ILE A 134 0.84 16.63 -1.67
C ILE A 134 1.77 15.43 -1.64
N GLU A 135 1.25 14.30 -1.18
CA GLU A 135 1.96 13.03 -1.24
C GLU A 135 2.18 12.60 -2.70
N MET A 136 3.41 12.24 -3.06
CA MET A 136 3.73 11.78 -4.42
C MET A 136 3.99 10.27 -4.47
N CYS A 137 3.47 9.59 -5.50
CA CYS A 137 3.79 8.18 -5.78
C CYS A 137 5.02 8.07 -6.68
N THR A 138 6.01 7.23 -6.35
CA THR A 138 7.23 7.02 -7.18
C THR A 138 6.92 6.58 -8.61
N ASN A 139 5.83 5.84 -8.84
CA ASN A 139 5.44 5.37 -10.17
C ASN A 139 4.72 6.45 -11.01
N CYS A 140 4.15 7.45 -10.36
CA CYS A 140 3.43 8.55 -11.01
C CYS A 140 4.23 9.85 -11.03
N ALA A 141 5.28 9.94 -10.20
CA ALA A 141 6.14 11.10 -10.12
C ALA A 141 6.92 11.26 -11.43
N GLN A 142 6.80 12.43 -12.04
CA GLN A 142 7.62 12.78 -13.19
C GLN A 142 9.06 12.99 -12.71
N MET A 143 10.00 12.32 -13.38
CA MET A 143 11.43 12.46 -13.11
C MET A 143 12.07 13.32 -14.19
N ASN A 144 12.77 14.37 -13.76
CA ASN A 144 13.59 15.17 -14.66
C ASN A 144 15.05 15.04 -14.27
N VAL A 145 15.92 15.03 -15.27
CA VAL A 145 17.36 15.14 -15.06
C VAL A 145 17.71 16.63 -15.04
N VAL A 146 18.30 17.07 -13.94
CA VAL A 146 18.71 18.45 -13.69
C VAL A 146 20.23 18.48 -13.47
N GLU A 147 20.89 19.44 -14.11
CA GLU A 147 22.31 19.70 -13.86
C GLU A 147 22.46 20.57 -12.61
N VAL A 148 23.22 20.09 -11.63
CA VAL A 148 23.53 20.80 -10.38
C VAL A 148 25.04 20.80 -10.20
N GLY A 149 25.65 21.96 -10.43
CA GLY A 149 27.11 22.08 -10.48
C GLY A 149 27.68 21.16 -11.60
N PRO A 150 28.68 20.32 -11.31
CA PRO A 150 29.25 19.40 -12.31
C PRO A 150 28.51 18.04 -12.40
N PHE A 151 27.37 17.88 -11.73
CA PHE A 151 26.66 16.60 -11.64
C PHE A 151 25.27 16.65 -12.28
N TRP A 152 24.88 15.53 -12.89
CA TRP A 152 23.52 15.32 -13.39
C TRP A 152 22.72 14.51 -12.39
N LEU A 153 21.58 15.05 -11.95
CA LEU A 153 20.77 14.50 -10.87
C LEU A 153 19.33 14.29 -11.32
N THR A 154 18.74 13.18 -10.92
CA THR A 154 17.31 12.95 -11.10
C THR A 154 16.54 13.59 -9.95
N GLN A 155 15.66 14.54 -10.27
CA GLN A 155 14.76 15.19 -9.32
C GLN A 155 13.31 14.81 -9.64
N TYR A 156 12.52 14.58 -8.60
CA TYR A 156 11.09 14.35 -8.72
C TYR A 156 10.38 15.70 -8.84
N GLN A 157 9.53 15.85 -9.85
CA GLN A 157 8.63 16.98 -9.95
C GLN A 157 7.26 16.62 -9.36
N PRO A 158 6.71 17.43 -8.44
CA PRO A 158 5.31 17.32 -8.10
C PRO A 158 4.51 17.56 -9.38
N SER A 159 3.62 16.61 -9.71
CA SER A 159 2.69 16.80 -10.81
C SER A 159 1.92 18.10 -10.55
N ILE A 160 2.08 19.09 -11.45
CA ILE A 160 1.37 20.37 -11.36
C ILE A 160 -0.12 20.03 -11.24
N LEU A 161 -0.73 20.30 -10.08
CA LEU A 161 -2.17 20.19 -9.91
C LEU A 161 -2.82 21.12 -10.93
N ASN A 162 -3.41 20.55 -11.98
CA ASN A 162 -4.56 21.20 -12.57
C ASN A 162 -5.68 21.11 -11.53
N ASN A 163 -6.06 22.28 -11.04
CA ASN A 163 -6.81 22.62 -9.83
C ASN A 163 -8.17 21.95 -9.56
N ASN A 164 -8.54 20.79 -10.12
CA ASN A 164 -9.91 20.28 -9.93
C ASN A 164 -10.11 18.77 -9.80
N THR A 165 -9.09 17.96 -9.56
CA THR A 165 -9.34 16.56 -9.18
C THR A 165 -8.25 16.04 -8.27
N ASN A 166 -8.65 15.50 -7.13
CA ASN A 166 -7.90 14.53 -6.33
C ASN A 166 -7.49 13.35 -7.23
N GLN A 167 -6.43 13.50 -8.01
CA GLN A 167 -5.91 12.46 -8.91
C GLN A 167 -5.14 11.36 -8.16
N HIS A 168 -5.25 11.30 -6.83
CA HIS A 168 -4.83 10.15 -6.04
C HIS A 168 -5.92 9.07 -5.89
N ASN A 169 -7.15 9.31 -6.35
CA ASN A 169 -8.26 8.33 -6.23
C ASN A 169 -8.15 7.13 -7.19
N SER A 170 -7.27 7.18 -8.19
CA SER A 170 -7.12 6.12 -9.20
C SER A 170 -5.67 5.95 -9.66
N CYS A 171 -4.78 5.55 -8.75
CA CYS A 171 -3.49 5.03 -9.17
C CYS A 171 -3.68 3.56 -9.63
N PRO A 172 -3.37 3.20 -10.90
CA PRO A 172 -3.76 1.92 -11.49
C PRO A 172 -3.05 0.69 -10.89
N THR A 173 -2.01 0.87 -10.09
CA THR A 173 -1.20 -0.21 -9.51
C THR A 173 -1.64 -0.52 -8.08
N ASN A 174 -2.70 -1.31 -7.95
CA ASN A 174 -3.29 -1.71 -6.67
C ASN A 174 -2.25 -2.43 -5.75
N GLY A 175 -1.61 -1.71 -4.83
CA GLY A 175 -0.99 -2.29 -3.62
C GLY A 175 0.52 -2.15 -3.38
N GLN A 176 1.31 -1.48 -4.24
CA GLN A 176 2.76 -1.26 -4.02
C GLN A 176 3.14 0.21 -4.18
N HIS A 177 2.56 1.08 -3.35
CA HIS A 177 2.87 2.51 -3.38
C HIS A 177 3.51 2.95 -2.07
N PHE A 178 4.62 3.68 -2.20
CA PHE A 178 5.20 4.47 -1.11
C PHE A 178 4.94 5.93 -1.43
N LEU A 179 4.31 6.61 -0.48
CA LEU A 179 4.02 8.04 -0.57
C LEU A 179 5.26 8.81 -0.17
N ILE A 180 5.58 9.82 -0.96
CA ILE A 180 6.68 10.74 -0.72
C ILE A 180 6.10 11.98 -0.02
N GLU A 181 6.46 12.18 1.24
CA GLU A 181 6.03 13.33 2.06
C GLU A 181 6.92 14.57 1.87
N PHE A 182 8.13 14.39 1.34
CA PHE A 182 9.10 15.46 1.12
C PHE A 182 9.83 15.32 -0.22
N ASN A 183 10.04 16.45 -0.88
CA ASN A 183 10.92 16.54 -2.04
C ASN A 183 12.33 16.86 -1.59
N VAL A 184 13.30 16.29 -2.29
CA VAL A 184 14.71 16.48 -2.01
C VAL A 184 15.32 17.27 -3.17
N THR A 185 15.87 18.44 -2.86
CA THR A 185 16.58 19.27 -3.84
C THR A 185 18.06 19.35 -3.48
N TYR A 186 18.88 19.40 -4.52
CA TYR A 186 20.33 19.53 -4.39
C TYR A 186 20.74 20.94 -4.75
N GLU A 187 21.60 21.53 -3.94
CA GLU A 187 22.14 22.85 -4.17
C GLU A 187 23.68 22.77 -4.21
N PHE A 188 24.27 23.38 -5.22
CA PHE A 188 25.72 23.48 -5.35
C PHE A 188 26.18 24.83 -4.81
N VAL A 189 26.90 24.81 -3.70
CA VAL A 189 27.35 26.00 -2.98
C VAL A 189 28.85 26.17 -3.18
N SER A 190 29.26 27.32 -3.70
CA SER A 190 30.66 27.76 -3.75
C SER A 190 30.90 28.84 -2.69
N LEU A 191 31.75 28.57 -1.70
CA LEU A 191 32.16 29.62 -0.76
C LEU A 191 33.00 30.69 -1.50
N PRO A 192 32.72 31.99 -1.30
CA PRO A 192 33.60 33.04 -1.80
C PRO A 192 34.99 32.89 -1.15
N ALA A 193 36.04 33.09 -1.94
CA ALA A 193 37.45 32.82 -1.60
C ALA A 193 38.05 33.60 -0.40
N GLY A 194 37.23 34.23 0.44
CA GLY A 194 37.64 35.06 1.58
C GLY A 194 37.32 34.51 2.97
N LEU A 195 36.44 33.51 3.11
CA LEU A 195 36.12 32.92 4.42
C LEU A 195 36.93 31.64 4.61
N LYS A 196 38.17 31.82 5.08
CA LYS A 196 38.97 30.72 5.63
C LYS A 196 38.16 30.06 6.74
N ASN A 197 38.00 28.74 6.63
CA ASN A 197 37.47 27.84 7.67
C ASN A 197 37.84 28.32 9.07
N GLU A 198 36.88 28.91 9.79
CA GLU A 198 36.91 28.87 11.23
C GLU A 198 36.61 27.42 11.62
N ARG A 199 37.70 26.80 12.07
CA ARG A 199 37.88 25.43 12.53
C ARG A 199 36.64 24.86 13.23
N TRP A 200 36.24 23.65 12.80
CA TRP A 200 35.69 22.62 13.69
C TRP A 200 36.85 21.73 14.15
#